data_AF-A0A6G0T029-F1
#
_entry.id   AF-A0A6G0T029-F1
#
_cell.length_a   1.000
_cell.length_b   1.000
_cell.length_c   1.000
_cell.angle_alpha   90.00
_cell.angle_beta   90.00
_cell.angle_gamma   90.00
#
_symmetry.space_group_name_H-M   'P 1'
#
loop_
_entity.id
_entity.type
_entity.pdbx_description
1 polymer ?
#
loop_
_entity_poly.entity_id
_entity_poly.type
_entity_poly.pdbx_seq_one_letter_code
_entity_poly.pdbx_strand_id
1 'polypeptide(L)'
;MWRHRSGSKTDHRTYACHPLEIFRTVIFFTTTSIPYYIFQLLERGTLHILLNILKKNIQYKNEFYEVKCDTENLRVIHLYDPPHLLIGIRNNLLNKNVIFNVNGQQKEASWEDVVALYNIDSNIEDVRMLPRLTSEHIERNKIKKLKVKNAVQVLSERVSSIMSYSSSIKVLSEKAKDTTNFCLLFDKLFDPVNGSFDKVVDGKMYRTSVKNNSPHHKLWEDVLKILNSMYYINPQTKKRSSPRPPTVKNWATTIKGFQEVYKVLHDNGIRSIILRNFNQDSLENFYSALRAHGYRNNNPTCEMFVSSYRTLLLNNLMSAHSPGINCEKDFGEGTLTSYQSLFEMYADTQEIEEED
;
A
#
# COMPACT_ATOMS: atom_id res chain seq x y z
N MET A 1 60.89 16.49 27.39
CA MET A 1 61.92 15.48 27.71
C MET A 1 61.36 14.59 28.80
N TRP A 2 61.41 13.27 28.59
CA TRP A 2 61.15 12.17 29.53
C TRP A 2 59.71 11.81 29.98
N ARG A 3 59.40 10.55 29.64
CA ARG A 3 58.33 9.63 30.10
C ARG A 3 58.49 9.34 31.61
N HIS A 4 57.59 8.71 32.40
CA HIS A 4 56.72 7.55 32.17
C HIS A 4 55.85 7.28 33.44
N ARG A 5 54.60 6.80 33.25
CA ARG A 5 53.85 5.68 33.92
C ARG A 5 53.73 5.66 35.48
N SER A 6 52.64 5.21 36.12
CA SER A 6 51.44 4.45 35.73
C SER A 6 50.45 4.33 36.91
N GLY A 7 49.14 4.29 36.62
CA GLY A 7 48.20 3.35 37.24
C GLY A 7 47.14 3.90 38.21
N SER A 8 45.89 4.07 37.77
CA SER A 8 44.73 3.22 38.12
C SER A 8 43.42 3.82 37.59
N LYS A 9 42.43 2.95 37.40
CA LYS A 9 41.23 3.06 36.55
C LYS A 9 40.13 3.95 37.17
N THR A 10 39.44 4.72 36.34
CA THR A 10 37.97 4.90 36.41
C THR A 10 37.44 5.19 35.00
N ASP A 11 36.52 4.35 34.57
CA ASP A 11 35.96 4.23 33.22
C ASP A 11 34.74 5.16 33.12
N HIS A 12 34.87 6.33 32.49
CA HIS A 12 33.73 7.18 32.15
C HIS A 12 33.20 6.79 30.77
N ARG A 13 32.37 5.74 30.72
CA ARG A 13 31.51 5.47 29.57
C ARG A 13 30.24 6.29 29.69
N THR A 14 30.18 7.35 28.91
CA THR A 14 28.92 7.94 28.42
C THR A 14 28.07 6.83 27.81
N TYR A 15 26.96 6.49 28.46
CA TYR A 15 25.93 5.60 27.93
C TYR A 15 25.26 6.29 26.73
N ALA A 16 25.83 6.06 25.55
CA ALA A 16 25.11 6.26 24.30
C ALA A 16 23.97 5.23 24.28
N CYS A 17 22.73 5.71 24.45
CA CYS A 17 21.54 4.89 24.28
C CYS A 17 21.60 4.24 22.89
N HIS A 18 21.65 2.92 22.90
CA HIS A 18 21.78 2.08 21.72
C HIS A 18 20.62 2.36 20.75
N PRO A 19 20.85 2.60 19.45
CA PRO A 19 19.79 2.87 18.45
C PRO A 19 18.81 1.70 18.19
N LEU A 20 18.79 0.68 19.05
CA LEU A 20 18.02 -0.56 18.89
C LEU A 20 16.58 -0.47 19.45
N GLU A 21 16.21 0.59 20.17
CA GLU A 21 14.91 0.66 20.83
C GLU A 21 13.82 1.47 20.10
N ILE A 22 14.14 2.14 18.97
CA ILE A 22 13.20 3.10 18.34
C ILE A 22 12.44 2.53 17.12
N PHE A 23 12.68 1.28 16.69
CA PHE A 23 12.03 0.69 15.50
C PHE A 23 10.97 -0.38 15.82
N ARG A 24 10.04 -0.09 16.73
CA ARG A 24 8.91 -0.98 17.08
C ARG A 24 7.55 -0.58 16.49
N THR A 25 7.49 0.25 15.45
CA THR A 25 6.23 0.39 14.67
C THR A 25 6.18 -0.65 13.55
N VAL A 26 5.99 -1.90 13.96
CA VAL A 26 5.35 -2.93 13.14
C VAL A 26 3.87 -2.83 13.48
N ILE A 27 2.97 -2.87 12.50
CA ILE A 27 1.53 -2.94 12.80
C ILE A 27 1.29 -4.30 13.46
N PHE A 28 1.21 -4.29 14.78
CA PHE A 28 0.91 -5.43 15.62
C PHE A 28 -0.58 -5.38 15.96
N PHE A 29 -1.38 -6.33 15.46
CA PHE A 29 -2.66 -6.63 16.11
C PHE A 29 -2.35 -7.64 17.22
N THR A 30 -2.12 -7.15 18.43
CA THR A 30 -2.06 -8.00 19.63
C THR A 30 -3.47 -8.12 20.21
N THR A 31 -4.07 -9.29 20.10
CA THR A 31 -4.97 -9.77 21.15
C THR A 31 -4.25 -10.93 21.84
N THR A 32 -4.35 -10.97 23.16
CA THR A 32 -3.62 -11.84 24.11
C THR A 32 -3.90 -13.34 23.96
N SER A 33 -4.33 -13.79 22.77
CA SER A 33 -4.75 -15.17 22.50
C SER A 33 -4.37 -15.67 21.10
N ILE A 34 -3.61 -14.92 20.29
CA ILE A 34 -3.40 -15.25 18.86
C ILE A 34 -1.91 -15.23 18.45
N PRO A 35 -1.33 -16.34 17.95
CA PRO A 35 0.06 -16.42 17.48
C PRO A 35 0.25 -16.02 16.01
N TYR A 36 -0.51 -15.04 15.51
CA TYR A 36 -0.44 -14.58 14.11
C TYR A 36 -0.08 -13.09 14.06
N TYR A 37 0.92 -12.75 13.24
CA TYR A 37 1.32 -11.38 13.01
C TYR A 37 1.21 -11.04 11.53
N ILE A 38 0.37 -10.06 11.21
CA ILE A 38 0.24 -9.55 9.84
C ILE A 38 1.30 -8.47 9.64
N PHE A 39 2.34 -8.76 8.86
CA PHE A 39 3.38 -7.78 8.55
C PHE A 39 3.08 -7.07 7.23
N GLN A 40 2.78 -5.79 7.36
CA GLN A 40 2.69 -4.89 6.23
C GLN A 40 4.04 -4.20 6.02
N LEU A 41 4.78 -4.56 4.96
CA LEU A 41 6.17 -4.15 4.81
C LEU A 41 6.33 -2.86 3.99
N LEU A 42 6.83 -1.83 4.69
CA LEU A 42 7.23 -0.50 4.22
C LEU A 42 8.31 -0.51 3.13
N GLU A 43 8.20 0.42 2.17
CA GLU A 43 9.17 0.57 1.09
C GLU A 43 10.63 0.66 1.61
N ARG A 44 11.48 -0.18 1.02
CA ARG A 44 12.96 -0.16 0.98
C ARG A 44 13.76 -0.15 2.29
N GLY A 45 13.16 0.12 3.45
CA GLY A 45 13.87 0.35 4.72
C GLY A 45 13.98 -0.84 5.68
N THR A 46 13.16 -1.88 5.55
CA THR A 46 13.14 -3.00 6.50
C THR A 46 14.21 -4.05 6.19
N LEU A 47 15.44 -3.58 6.00
CA LEU A 47 16.57 -4.45 5.73
C LEU A 47 16.86 -5.36 6.93
N HIS A 48 16.62 -4.98 8.20
CA HIS A 48 17.17 -5.77 9.33
C HIS A 48 16.41 -7.06 9.68
N ILE A 49 15.06 -7.03 9.77
CA ILE A 49 14.24 -8.25 9.97
C ILE A 49 14.26 -9.10 8.69
N LEU A 50 14.14 -8.47 7.52
CA LEU A 50 14.25 -9.15 6.23
C LEU A 50 15.66 -9.73 6.04
N LEU A 51 16.74 -9.06 6.44
CA LEU A 51 18.11 -9.59 6.44
C LEU A 51 18.24 -10.72 7.44
N ASN A 52 17.59 -10.70 8.60
CA ASN A 52 17.63 -11.85 9.51
C ASN A 52 16.86 -13.06 8.95
N ILE A 53 15.73 -12.84 8.28
CA ILE A 53 14.95 -13.89 7.60
C ILE A 53 15.71 -14.43 6.37
N LEU A 54 16.31 -13.54 5.56
CA LEU A 54 17.10 -13.88 4.36
C LEU A 54 18.47 -14.48 4.72
N LYS A 55 19.14 -14.01 5.78
CA LYS A 55 20.41 -14.58 6.28
C LYS A 55 20.23 -15.96 6.91
N LYS A 56 19.06 -16.27 7.45
CA LYS A 56 18.75 -17.57 8.07
C LYS A 56 18.17 -18.61 7.11
N ASN A 57 18.08 -18.31 5.80
CA ASN A 57 17.60 -19.25 4.78
C ASN A 57 16.22 -19.85 5.11
N ILE A 58 15.35 -19.08 5.78
CA ILE A 58 14.02 -19.57 6.15
C ILE A 58 13.19 -19.71 4.88
N GLN A 59 12.76 -20.94 4.59
CA GLN A 59 12.01 -21.26 3.39
C GLN A 59 10.64 -20.54 3.43
N TYR A 60 10.42 -19.63 2.48
CA TYR A 60 9.08 -19.07 2.25
C TYR A 60 8.17 -20.19 1.72
N LYS A 61 7.30 -20.70 2.59
CA LYS A 61 6.13 -21.45 2.15
C LYS A 61 5.20 -20.38 1.55
N ASN A 62 4.70 -20.57 0.34
CA ASN A 62 4.10 -19.54 -0.54
C ASN A 62 3.00 -18.63 0.07
N GLU A 63 2.62 -18.84 1.33
CA GLU A 63 1.54 -18.26 2.10
C GLU A 63 2.03 -17.42 3.30
N PHE A 64 3.11 -17.83 4.00
CA PHE A 64 3.64 -17.13 5.18
C PHE A 64 5.08 -17.55 5.52
N TYR A 65 5.76 -16.74 6.32
CA TYR A 65 7.01 -17.11 7.00
C TYR A 65 6.73 -17.62 8.41
N GLU A 66 7.49 -18.62 8.87
CA GLU A 66 7.50 -19.04 10.27
C GLU A 66 8.73 -18.42 10.95
N VAL A 67 8.49 -17.59 11.96
CA VAL A 67 9.54 -16.89 12.72
C VAL A 67 9.44 -17.34 14.17
N LYS A 68 10.52 -17.96 14.68
CA LYS A 68 10.60 -18.30 16.09
C LYS A 68 10.88 -17.04 16.91
N CYS A 69 9.97 -16.68 17.80
CA CYS A 69 10.11 -15.60 18.77
C CYS A 69 10.02 -16.22 20.17
N ASP A 70 11.15 -16.26 20.87
CA ASP A 70 11.29 -16.91 22.18
C ASP A 70 10.79 -18.37 22.17
N THR A 71 9.66 -18.64 22.83
CA THR A 71 9.01 -19.96 22.93
C THR A 71 7.94 -20.21 21.87
N GLU A 72 7.58 -19.20 21.07
CA GLU A 72 6.48 -19.27 20.11
C GLU A 72 6.97 -19.29 18.66
N ASN A 73 6.22 -19.97 17.79
CA ASN A 73 6.40 -19.92 16.35
C ASN A 73 5.34 -19.01 15.76
N LEU A 74 5.78 -17.89 15.22
CA LEU A 74 4.93 -16.85 14.66
C LEU A 74 4.76 -17.03 13.16
N ARG A 75 3.53 -16.94 12.68
CA ARG A 75 3.24 -16.89 11.25
C ARG A 75 3.15 -15.45 10.79
N VAL A 76 3.96 -15.14 9.78
CA VAL A 76 4.08 -13.80 9.20
C VAL A 76 3.61 -13.80 7.75
N ILE A 77 2.50 -13.12 7.50
CA ILE A 77 1.96 -12.94 6.15
C ILE A 77 2.59 -11.68 5.55
N HIS A 78 3.16 -11.82 4.35
CA HIS A 78 3.84 -10.73 3.67
C HIS A 78 2.96 -10.08 2.61
N LEU A 79 2.74 -8.77 2.76
CA LEU A 79 1.99 -7.94 1.83
C LEU A 79 2.87 -6.85 1.25
N TYR A 80 2.72 -6.59 -0.05
CA TYR A 80 3.24 -5.37 -0.68
C TYR A 80 2.13 -4.32 -0.72
N ASP A 81 2.52 -3.05 -0.68
CA ASP A 81 1.59 -1.94 -0.67
C ASP A 81 0.83 -1.80 -2.01
N PRO A 82 -0.50 -2.02 -2.06
CA PRO A 82 -1.25 -2.04 -3.31
C PRO A 82 -1.22 -0.72 -4.12
N PRO A 83 -1.32 0.48 -3.52
CA PRO A 83 -1.14 1.76 -4.22
C PRO A 83 0.18 1.83 -5.01
N HIS A 84 1.29 1.43 -4.38
CA HIS A 84 2.60 1.36 -5.05
C HIS A 84 2.67 0.29 -6.13
N LEU A 85 2.04 -0.87 -5.91
CA LEU A 85 1.95 -1.90 -6.95
C LEU A 85 1.18 -1.40 -8.18
N LEU A 86 0.11 -0.62 -8.00
CA LEU A 86 -0.65 -0.03 -9.10
C LEU A 86 0.19 1.02 -9.86
N ILE A 87 0.97 1.84 -9.15
CA ILE A 87 1.99 2.70 -9.76
C ILE A 87 2.98 1.89 -10.59
N GLY A 88 3.44 0.75 -10.06
CA GLY A 88 4.36 -0.17 -10.74
C GLY A 88 3.79 -0.69 -12.07
N ILE A 89 2.50 -1.05 -12.09
CA ILE A 89 1.78 -1.46 -13.30
C ILE A 89 1.77 -0.31 -14.33
N ARG A 90 1.28 0.87 -13.93
CA ARG A 90 1.22 2.05 -14.81
C ARG A 90 2.61 2.42 -15.35
N ASN A 91 3.61 2.51 -14.48
CA ASN A 91 4.95 2.97 -14.84
C ASN A 91 5.68 2.01 -15.79
N ASN A 92 5.44 0.70 -15.70
CA ASN A 92 5.99 -0.24 -16.68
C ASN A 92 5.28 -0.10 -18.02
N LEU A 93 3.94 0.09 -18.02
CA LEU A 93 3.17 0.29 -19.25
C LEU A 93 3.67 1.48 -20.07
N LEU A 94 4.13 2.57 -19.42
CA LEU A 94 4.67 3.78 -20.09
C LEU A 94 5.74 3.50 -21.17
N ASN A 95 6.49 2.41 -21.06
CA ASN A 95 7.59 2.10 -22.00
C ASN A 95 7.56 0.65 -22.50
N LYS A 96 6.56 -0.15 -22.12
CA LYS A 96 6.48 -1.59 -22.38
C LYS A 96 5.03 -1.98 -22.61
N ASN A 97 4.80 -2.93 -23.51
CA ASN A 97 3.48 -3.55 -23.64
C ASN A 97 3.36 -4.72 -22.68
N VAL A 98 2.12 -5.02 -22.27
CA VAL A 98 1.82 -6.15 -21.39
C VAL A 98 1.10 -7.21 -22.18
N ILE A 99 1.66 -8.41 -22.19
CA ILE A 99 1.01 -9.60 -22.71
C ILE A 99 0.36 -10.36 -21.56
N PHE A 100 -0.88 -10.77 -21.74
CA PHE A 100 -1.66 -11.49 -20.74
C PHE A 100 -2.72 -12.38 -21.38
N ASN A 101 -3.14 -13.45 -20.72
CA ASN A 101 -4.14 -14.37 -21.24
C ASN A 101 -5.48 -14.20 -20.52
N VAL A 102 -6.56 -14.10 -21.29
CA VAL A 102 -7.94 -14.10 -20.78
C VAL A 102 -8.72 -15.12 -21.59
N ASN A 103 -9.36 -16.09 -20.91
CA ASN A 103 -10.15 -17.16 -21.54
C ASN A 103 -9.40 -17.88 -22.68
N GLY A 104 -8.12 -18.19 -22.47
CA GLY A 104 -7.27 -18.87 -23.46
C GLY A 104 -6.78 -18.00 -24.61
N GLN A 105 -7.22 -16.74 -24.71
CA GLN A 105 -6.75 -15.80 -25.73
C GLN A 105 -5.64 -14.91 -25.19
N GLN A 106 -4.56 -14.79 -25.96
CA GLN A 106 -3.50 -13.82 -25.68
C GLN A 106 -3.97 -12.40 -26.04
N LYS A 107 -3.71 -11.46 -25.15
CA LYS A 107 -4.08 -10.05 -25.22
C LYS A 107 -2.83 -9.19 -25.08
N GLU A 108 -2.79 -8.03 -25.73
CA GLU A 108 -1.70 -7.07 -25.64
C GLU A 108 -2.21 -5.69 -25.23
N ALA A 109 -1.86 -5.23 -24.02
CA ALA A 109 -2.13 -3.86 -23.59
C ALA A 109 -0.94 -2.95 -23.89
N SER A 110 -1.21 -1.73 -24.36
CA SER A 110 -0.22 -0.75 -24.76
C SER A 110 -0.49 0.64 -24.16
N TRP A 111 0.56 1.43 -23.96
CA TRP A 111 0.39 2.82 -23.53
C TRP A 111 -0.12 3.70 -24.66
N GLU A 112 0.21 3.34 -25.90
CA GLU A 112 -0.21 4.03 -27.12
C GLU A 112 -1.73 4.09 -27.24
N ASP A 113 -2.46 3.04 -26.83
CA ASP A 113 -3.93 3.06 -26.78
C ASP A 113 -4.47 4.10 -25.79
N VAL A 114 -3.81 4.28 -24.64
CA VAL A 114 -4.17 5.29 -23.63
C VAL A 114 -3.89 6.70 -24.15
N VAL A 115 -2.76 6.89 -24.85
CA VAL A 115 -2.41 8.17 -25.52
C VAL A 115 -3.43 8.51 -26.60
N ALA A 116 -3.78 7.53 -27.45
CA ALA A 116 -4.76 7.71 -28.52
C ALA A 116 -6.13 8.12 -27.97
N LEU A 117 -6.61 7.42 -26.92
CA LEU A 117 -7.84 7.77 -26.23
C LEU A 117 -7.81 9.19 -25.67
N TYR A 118 -6.72 9.57 -24.99
CA TYR A 118 -6.56 10.92 -24.47
C TYR A 118 -6.60 11.98 -25.58
N ASN A 119 -5.95 11.74 -26.70
CA ASN A 119 -5.93 12.70 -27.82
C ASN A 119 -7.34 12.87 -28.43
N ILE A 120 -8.12 11.79 -28.52
CA ILE A 120 -9.52 11.89 -28.98
C ILE A 120 -10.36 12.69 -27.99
N ASP A 121 -10.30 12.34 -26.70
CA ASP A 121 -11.12 12.98 -25.66
C ASP A 121 -10.72 14.43 -25.40
N SER A 122 -9.43 14.75 -25.44
CA SER A 122 -8.90 16.11 -25.17
C SER A 122 -9.20 17.12 -26.27
N ASN A 123 -9.50 16.67 -27.49
CA ASN A 123 -9.91 17.52 -28.60
C ASN A 123 -11.42 17.80 -28.63
N ILE A 124 -12.20 17.28 -27.67
CA ILE A 124 -13.62 17.64 -27.51
C ILE A 124 -13.69 19.03 -26.87
N GLU A 125 -14.24 20.01 -27.60
CA GLU A 125 -14.26 21.43 -27.21
C GLU A 125 -15.09 21.69 -25.93
N ASP A 126 -16.22 21.01 -25.78
CA ASP A 126 -17.16 21.24 -24.69
C ASP A 126 -16.93 20.31 -23.48
N VAL A 127 -17.59 19.15 -23.49
CA VAL A 127 -17.67 18.23 -22.35
C VAL A 127 -16.90 16.97 -22.65
N ARG A 128 -15.65 16.95 -22.20
CA ARG A 128 -14.79 15.75 -22.24
C ARG A 128 -15.43 14.60 -21.46
N MET A 129 -15.33 13.39 -22.00
CA MET A 129 -15.78 12.16 -21.33
C MET A 129 -14.82 11.75 -20.22
N LEU A 130 -13.53 12.10 -20.35
CA LEU A 130 -12.48 11.80 -19.37
C LEU A 130 -11.84 13.08 -18.80
N PRO A 131 -12.61 13.97 -18.13
CA PRO A 131 -12.11 15.27 -17.68
C PRO A 131 -10.98 15.17 -16.63
N ARG A 132 -10.90 14.03 -15.92
CA ARG A 132 -9.84 13.74 -14.94
C ARG A 132 -8.53 13.28 -15.59
N LEU A 133 -8.57 12.82 -16.85
CA LEU A 133 -7.38 12.50 -17.61
C LEU A 133 -6.83 13.80 -18.21
N THR A 134 -5.62 14.15 -17.80
CA THR A 134 -4.97 15.43 -18.14
C THR A 134 -3.57 15.19 -18.67
N SER A 135 -2.91 16.24 -19.15
CA SER A 135 -1.51 16.17 -19.57
C SER A 135 -0.56 15.59 -18.51
N GLU A 136 -0.83 15.76 -17.20
CA GLU A 136 -0.03 15.14 -16.12
C GLU A 136 -0.05 13.59 -16.14
N HIS A 137 -0.97 13.00 -16.87
CA HIS A 137 -1.10 11.55 -17.01
C HIS A 137 -0.32 11.01 -18.21
N ILE A 138 -0.24 11.80 -19.28
CA ILE A 138 0.16 11.33 -20.62
C ILE A 138 1.50 11.94 -21.08
N GLU A 139 1.72 13.24 -20.87
CA GLU A 139 2.91 13.91 -21.38
C GLU A 139 4.15 13.53 -20.57
N ARG A 140 5.17 12.96 -21.24
CA ARG A 140 6.33 12.32 -20.59
C ARG A 140 7.08 13.20 -19.59
N ASN A 141 7.17 14.50 -19.86
CA ASN A 141 7.80 15.51 -19.01
C ASN A 141 6.92 15.95 -17.82
N LYS A 142 5.60 15.78 -17.90
CA LYS A 142 4.65 16.15 -16.84
C LYS A 142 4.24 14.95 -15.96
N ILE A 143 4.54 13.71 -16.38
CA ILE A 143 4.18 12.50 -15.63
C ILE A 143 4.82 12.50 -14.24
N LYS A 144 3.94 12.55 -13.23
CA LYS A 144 4.29 12.33 -11.83
C LYS A 144 4.31 10.83 -11.54
N LYS A 145 5.49 10.20 -11.66
CA LYS A 145 5.67 8.73 -11.57
C LYS A 145 5.25 8.13 -10.21
N LEU A 146 5.33 8.90 -9.13
CA LEU A 146 4.97 8.48 -7.77
C LEU A 146 3.54 8.85 -7.35
N LYS A 147 2.78 9.55 -8.20
CA LYS A 147 1.44 10.03 -7.85
C LYS A 147 0.41 8.93 -8.07
N VAL A 148 0.01 8.24 -6.99
CA VAL A 148 -0.99 7.14 -7.00
C VAL A 148 -2.27 7.56 -7.73
N LYS A 149 -2.80 8.75 -7.41
CA LYS A 149 -4.01 9.30 -8.05
C LYS A 149 -3.98 9.20 -9.58
N ASN A 150 -2.83 9.52 -10.20
CA ASN A 150 -2.72 9.49 -11.65
C ASN A 150 -2.72 8.05 -12.19
N ALA A 151 -2.11 7.11 -11.46
CA ALA A 151 -2.15 5.69 -11.84
C ALA A 151 -3.56 5.11 -11.74
N VAL A 152 -4.27 5.41 -10.65
CA VAL A 152 -5.67 5.00 -10.44
C VAL A 152 -6.58 5.56 -11.52
N GLN A 153 -6.43 6.84 -11.87
CA GLN A 153 -7.28 7.48 -12.89
C GLN A 153 -7.06 6.88 -14.29
N VAL A 154 -5.81 6.58 -14.66
CA VAL A 154 -5.49 5.93 -15.95
C VAL A 154 -6.05 4.51 -16.02
N LEU A 155 -5.94 3.74 -14.94
CA LEU A 155 -6.38 2.34 -14.89
C LEU A 155 -7.83 2.21 -14.41
N SER A 156 -8.66 3.24 -14.57
CA SER A 156 -10.03 3.25 -14.04
C SER A 156 -11.04 2.58 -14.96
N GLU A 157 -12.15 2.12 -14.38
CA GLU A 157 -13.30 1.60 -15.14
C GLU A 157 -13.81 2.63 -16.16
N ARG A 158 -13.85 3.92 -15.83
CA ARG A 158 -14.31 4.95 -16.78
C ARG A 158 -13.40 5.03 -18.00
N VAL A 159 -12.08 5.00 -17.82
CA VAL A 159 -11.13 4.94 -18.95
C VAL A 159 -11.38 3.70 -19.79
N SER A 160 -11.56 2.53 -19.14
CA SER A 160 -11.91 1.29 -19.83
C SER A 160 -13.21 1.42 -20.64
N SER A 161 -14.30 1.91 -20.04
CA SER A 161 -15.60 2.05 -20.72
C SER A 161 -15.53 2.96 -21.94
N ILE A 162 -14.89 4.13 -21.83
CA ILE A 162 -14.77 5.07 -22.96
C ILE A 162 -13.83 4.51 -24.04
N MET A 163 -12.75 3.82 -23.66
CA MET A 163 -11.87 3.14 -24.61
C MET A 163 -12.64 2.05 -25.40
N SER A 164 -13.41 1.22 -24.69
CA SER A 164 -14.24 0.17 -25.28
C SER A 164 -15.25 0.74 -26.27
N TYR A 165 -15.97 1.79 -25.85
CA TYR A 165 -16.94 2.48 -26.69
C TYR A 165 -16.28 3.05 -27.95
N SER A 166 -15.16 3.76 -27.78
CA SER A 166 -14.40 4.36 -28.90
C SER A 166 -13.90 3.31 -29.89
N SER A 167 -13.50 2.12 -29.43
CA SER A 167 -13.16 0.99 -30.30
C SER A 167 -14.40 0.41 -31.01
N SER A 168 -15.56 0.38 -30.35
CA SER A 168 -16.81 -0.16 -30.94
C SER A 168 -17.33 0.69 -32.10
N ILE A 169 -17.17 2.01 -32.01
CA ILE A 169 -17.50 2.96 -33.08
C ILE A 169 -16.33 3.19 -34.05
N LYS A 170 -15.26 2.40 -33.94
CA LYS A 170 -14.07 2.42 -34.82
C LYS A 170 -13.29 3.75 -34.84
N VAL A 171 -13.44 4.58 -33.82
CA VAL A 171 -12.62 5.79 -33.62
C VAL A 171 -11.25 5.41 -33.03
N LEU A 172 -11.22 4.37 -32.18
CA LEU A 172 -9.98 3.69 -31.78
C LEU A 172 -9.81 2.35 -32.50
N SER A 173 -8.56 1.92 -32.63
CA SER A 173 -8.21 0.58 -33.10
C SER A 173 -8.96 -0.49 -32.29
N GLU A 174 -9.39 -1.56 -32.95
CA GLU A 174 -9.98 -2.71 -32.27
C GLU A 174 -8.98 -3.36 -31.29
N LYS A 175 -7.68 -3.20 -31.52
CA LYS A 175 -6.63 -3.68 -30.60
C LYS A 175 -6.70 -3.00 -29.22
N ALA A 176 -7.24 -1.78 -29.13
CA ALA A 176 -7.41 -1.08 -27.85
C ALA A 176 -8.43 -1.78 -26.94
N LYS A 177 -9.22 -2.75 -27.43
CA LYS A 177 -10.04 -3.64 -26.59
C LYS A 177 -9.19 -4.46 -25.62
N ASP A 178 -7.95 -4.78 -25.96
CA ASP A 178 -7.05 -5.49 -25.06
C ASP A 178 -6.60 -4.58 -23.90
N THR A 179 -6.23 -3.33 -24.20
CA THR A 179 -5.94 -2.30 -23.18
C THR A 179 -7.18 -1.97 -22.32
N THR A 180 -8.37 -1.97 -22.91
CA THR A 180 -9.65 -1.84 -22.20
C THR A 180 -9.80 -2.90 -21.12
N ASN A 181 -9.59 -4.17 -21.47
CA ASN A 181 -9.67 -5.30 -20.54
C ASN A 181 -8.61 -5.19 -19.44
N PHE A 182 -7.41 -4.72 -19.79
CA PHE A 182 -6.32 -4.51 -18.84
C PHE A 182 -6.65 -3.42 -17.81
N CYS A 183 -7.18 -2.27 -18.23
CA CYS A 183 -7.61 -1.22 -17.30
C CYS A 183 -8.71 -1.72 -16.36
N LEU A 184 -9.75 -2.39 -16.91
CA LEU A 184 -10.85 -2.92 -16.08
C LEU A 184 -10.40 -3.96 -15.06
N LEU A 185 -9.44 -4.81 -15.45
CA LEU A 185 -8.85 -5.81 -14.57
C LEU A 185 -8.19 -5.17 -13.35
N PHE A 186 -7.36 -4.14 -13.55
CA PHE A 186 -6.66 -3.47 -12.46
C PHE A 186 -7.54 -2.54 -11.62
N ASP A 187 -8.55 -1.91 -12.22
CA ASP A 187 -9.61 -1.20 -11.49
C ASP A 187 -10.30 -2.14 -10.48
N LYS A 188 -10.81 -3.28 -10.98
CA LYS A 188 -11.49 -4.29 -10.15
C LYS A 188 -10.58 -4.93 -9.12
N LEU A 189 -9.31 -5.16 -9.46
CA LEU A 189 -8.32 -5.73 -8.53
C LEU A 189 -7.95 -4.74 -7.41
N PHE A 190 -7.92 -3.45 -7.70
CA PHE A 190 -7.54 -2.42 -6.74
C PHE A 190 -8.68 -2.02 -5.81
N ASP A 191 -9.94 -2.09 -6.27
CA ASP A 191 -11.13 -1.72 -5.50
C ASP A 191 -11.21 -2.35 -4.09
N PRO A 192 -11.00 -3.67 -3.88
CA PRO A 192 -11.12 -4.30 -2.56
C PRO A 192 -10.06 -3.83 -1.57
N VAL A 193 -8.86 -3.54 -2.08
CA VAL A 193 -7.67 -3.20 -1.29
C VAL A 193 -7.52 -1.71 -1.06
N ASN A 194 -8.48 -0.91 -1.55
CA ASN A 194 -8.54 0.54 -1.38
C ASN A 194 -9.94 1.05 -1.00
N GLY A 195 -10.90 0.15 -0.77
CA GLY A 195 -12.25 0.49 -0.36
C GLY A 195 -12.36 0.73 1.15
N SER A 196 -13.13 1.75 1.55
CA SER A 196 -13.35 2.11 2.97
C SER A 196 -14.78 1.82 3.45
N PHE A 197 -15.61 1.18 2.63
CA PHE A 197 -17.04 1.02 2.89
C PHE A 197 -17.41 -0.45 3.01
N ASP A 198 -18.40 -0.77 3.83
CA ASP A 198 -18.98 -2.12 3.87
C ASP A 198 -20.09 -2.32 2.82
N LYS A 199 -20.73 -1.21 2.42
CA LYS A 199 -21.81 -1.19 1.43
C LYS A 199 -21.27 -0.83 0.06
N VAL A 200 -21.99 -1.24 -0.99
CA VAL A 200 -21.69 -0.85 -2.37
C VAL A 200 -21.94 0.65 -2.53
N VAL A 201 -20.91 1.38 -2.94
CA VAL A 201 -20.95 2.81 -3.27
C VAL A 201 -20.57 2.95 -4.74
N ASP A 202 -21.21 3.89 -5.46
CA ASP A 202 -20.96 4.17 -6.88
C ASP A 202 -21.09 2.95 -7.82
N GLY A 203 -21.86 1.93 -7.42
CA GLY A 203 -21.99 0.67 -8.17
C GLY A 203 -20.77 -0.25 -8.12
N LYS A 204 -19.75 0.09 -7.33
CA LYS A 204 -18.48 -0.64 -7.25
C LYS A 204 -18.57 -1.80 -6.26
N MET A 205 -19.06 -2.95 -6.72
CA MET A 205 -19.31 -4.12 -5.87
C MET A 205 -18.06 -4.73 -5.22
N TYR A 206 -16.87 -4.47 -5.79
CA TYR A 206 -15.60 -4.93 -5.24
C TYR A 206 -14.96 -3.93 -4.27
N ARG A 207 -15.50 -2.70 -4.17
CA ARG A 207 -14.99 -1.68 -3.25
C ARG A 207 -15.69 -1.75 -1.91
N THR A 208 -15.87 -2.98 -1.41
CA THR A 208 -16.52 -3.25 -0.13
C THR A 208 -15.62 -4.09 0.75
N SER A 209 -16.02 -4.29 2.01
CA SER A 209 -15.33 -5.25 2.87
C SER A 209 -15.39 -6.67 2.30
N VAL A 210 -14.36 -7.46 2.61
CA VAL A 210 -14.30 -8.89 2.26
C VAL A 210 -15.05 -9.68 3.32
N LYS A 211 -16.00 -10.51 2.86
CA LYS A 211 -16.85 -11.42 3.66
C LYS A 211 -16.82 -12.83 3.07
N ASN A 212 -17.34 -13.81 3.80
CA ASN A 212 -17.25 -15.23 3.43
C ASN A 212 -17.79 -15.54 2.02
N ASN A 213 -18.94 -14.97 1.69
CA ASN A 213 -19.60 -15.21 0.39
C ASN A 213 -19.50 -13.99 -0.53
N SER A 214 -18.54 -13.10 -0.29
CA SER A 214 -18.36 -11.90 -1.10
C SER A 214 -17.74 -12.22 -2.46
N PRO A 215 -18.00 -11.40 -3.51
CA PRO A 215 -17.51 -11.67 -4.86
C PRO A 215 -15.97 -11.58 -5.00
N HIS A 216 -15.28 -11.08 -3.97
CA HIS A 216 -13.83 -10.94 -3.91
C HIS A 216 -13.07 -12.25 -4.09
N HIS A 217 -13.56 -13.35 -3.49
CA HIS A 217 -12.88 -14.64 -3.55
C HIS A 217 -12.79 -15.15 -4.99
N LYS A 218 -13.91 -15.06 -5.71
CA LYS A 218 -13.98 -15.43 -7.13
C LYS A 218 -13.12 -14.51 -8.00
N LEU A 219 -13.16 -13.21 -7.74
CA LEU A 219 -12.31 -12.24 -8.42
C LEU A 219 -10.82 -12.63 -8.26
N TRP A 220 -10.36 -12.87 -7.04
CA TRP A 220 -8.96 -13.21 -6.77
C TRP A 220 -8.51 -14.50 -7.45
N GLU A 221 -9.33 -15.54 -7.45
CA GLU A 221 -9.04 -16.79 -8.18
C GLU A 221 -8.82 -16.55 -9.67
N ASP A 222 -9.70 -15.77 -10.30
CA ASP A 222 -9.64 -15.53 -11.73
C ASP A 222 -8.50 -14.57 -12.09
N VAL A 223 -8.28 -13.52 -11.29
CA VAL A 223 -7.18 -12.58 -11.48
C VAL A 223 -5.82 -13.25 -11.30
N LEU A 224 -5.65 -14.16 -10.33
CA LEU A 224 -4.40 -14.89 -10.14
C LEU A 224 -4.00 -15.70 -11.39
N LYS A 225 -4.97 -16.32 -12.08
CA LYS A 225 -4.71 -17.02 -13.36
C LYS A 225 -4.16 -16.06 -14.41
N ILE A 226 -4.78 -14.88 -14.52
CA ILE A 226 -4.34 -13.85 -15.48
C ILE A 226 -2.94 -13.33 -15.11
N LEU A 227 -2.72 -12.92 -13.86
CA LEU A 227 -1.42 -12.41 -13.37
C LEU A 227 -0.27 -13.40 -13.61
N ASN A 228 -0.51 -14.70 -13.42
CA ASN A 228 0.50 -15.73 -13.66
C ASN A 228 0.90 -15.83 -15.14
N SER A 229 -0.01 -15.51 -16.07
CA SER A 229 0.29 -15.45 -17.50
C SER A 229 0.97 -14.15 -17.93
N MET A 230 0.93 -13.09 -17.12
CA MET A 230 1.35 -11.75 -17.53
C MET A 230 2.87 -11.59 -17.66
N TYR A 231 3.32 -10.98 -18.75
CA TYR A 231 4.69 -10.52 -18.90
C TYR A 231 4.81 -9.26 -19.75
N TYR A 232 5.88 -8.51 -19.53
CA TYR A 232 6.15 -7.29 -20.29
C TYR A 232 7.04 -7.56 -21.50
N ILE A 233 6.77 -6.87 -22.61
CA ILE A 233 7.59 -6.89 -23.81
C ILE A 233 8.01 -5.47 -24.21
N ASN A 234 9.15 -5.37 -24.89
CA ASN A 234 9.50 -4.12 -25.57
C ASN A 234 8.60 -3.96 -26.82
N PRO A 235 7.94 -2.80 -27.03
CA PRO A 235 6.95 -2.64 -28.11
C PRO A 235 7.54 -2.83 -29.51
N GLN A 236 8.79 -2.42 -29.72
CA GLN A 236 9.47 -2.46 -31.03
C GLN A 236 10.05 -3.85 -31.35
N THR A 237 10.81 -4.41 -30.43
CA THR A 237 11.54 -5.67 -30.62
C THR A 237 10.69 -6.91 -30.30
N LYS A 238 9.54 -6.72 -29.64
CA LYS A 238 8.66 -7.79 -29.10
C LYS A 238 9.34 -8.78 -28.16
N LYS A 239 10.58 -8.50 -27.75
CA LYS A 239 11.33 -9.32 -26.79
C LYS A 239 10.78 -9.12 -25.37
N ARG A 240 10.76 -10.20 -24.60
CA ARG A 240 10.40 -10.15 -23.17
C ARG A 240 11.37 -9.27 -22.41
N SER A 241 10.83 -8.49 -21.48
CA SER A 241 11.62 -7.65 -20.58
C SER A 241 12.48 -8.51 -19.65
N SER A 242 13.78 -8.21 -19.59
CA SER A 242 14.73 -8.81 -18.66
C SER A 242 15.54 -7.71 -17.95
N PRO A 243 15.60 -7.70 -16.60
CA PRO A 243 14.88 -8.58 -15.68
C PRO A 243 13.36 -8.34 -15.73
N ARG A 244 12.58 -9.37 -15.35
CA ARG A 244 11.11 -9.27 -15.26
C ARG A 244 10.75 -8.24 -14.17
N PRO A 245 9.91 -7.23 -14.47
CA PRO A 245 9.43 -6.32 -13.45
C PRO A 245 8.74 -7.08 -12.31
N PRO A 246 9.10 -6.84 -11.04
CA PRO A 246 8.59 -7.62 -9.91
C PRO A 246 7.11 -7.36 -9.63
N THR A 247 6.57 -6.21 -10.08
CA THR A 247 5.22 -5.71 -9.74
C THR A 247 4.10 -6.73 -9.95
N VAL A 248 4.15 -7.54 -11.01
CA VAL A 248 3.12 -8.56 -11.29
C VAL A 248 3.21 -9.72 -10.31
N LYS A 249 4.44 -10.19 -10.04
CA LYS A 249 4.68 -11.24 -9.04
C LYS A 249 4.24 -10.76 -7.66
N ASN A 250 4.56 -9.52 -7.32
CA ASN A 250 4.23 -8.92 -6.03
C ASN A 250 2.71 -8.74 -5.86
N TRP A 251 1.98 -8.40 -6.93
CA TRP A 251 0.51 -8.44 -6.93
C TRP A 251 -0.02 -9.84 -6.62
N ALA A 252 0.49 -10.87 -7.29
CA ALA A 252 0.08 -12.25 -7.05
C ALA A 252 0.39 -12.71 -5.62
N THR A 253 1.56 -12.34 -5.07
CA THR A 253 1.93 -12.59 -3.67
C THR A 253 0.97 -11.88 -2.71
N THR A 254 0.65 -10.61 -2.98
CA THR A 254 -0.22 -9.79 -2.12
C THR A 254 -1.66 -10.32 -2.09
N ILE A 255 -2.21 -10.75 -3.24
CA ILE A 255 -3.54 -11.37 -3.30
C ILE A 255 -3.58 -12.65 -2.47
N LYS A 256 -2.58 -13.53 -2.61
CA LYS A 256 -2.47 -14.74 -1.78
C LYS A 256 -2.34 -14.41 -0.30
N GLY A 257 -1.55 -13.39 0.04
CA GLY A 257 -1.44 -12.87 1.39
C GLY A 257 -2.80 -12.40 1.94
N PHE A 258 -3.59 -11.67 1.15
CA PHE A 258 -4.93 -11.25 1.56
C PHE A 258 -5.91 -12.42 1.74
N GLN A 259 -5.79 -13.47 0.92
CA GLN A 259 -6.57 -14.70 1.13
C GLN A 259 -6.24 -15.36 2.48
N GLU A 260 -4.96 -15.38 2.87
CA GLU A 260 -4.54 -15.91 4.18
C GLU A 260 -4.94 -14.98 5.34
N VAL A 261 -4.79 -13.67 5.19
CA VAL A 261 -5.28 -12.69 6.16
C VAL A 261 -6.76 -12.89 6.42
N TYR A 262 -7.55 -13.06 5.35
CA TYR A 262 -8.98 -13.31 5.48
C TYR A 262 -9.27 -14.58 6.28
N LYS A 263 -8.61 -15.71 5.94
CA LYS A 263 -8.80 -16.99 6.66
C LYS A 263 -8.48 -16.83 8.15
N VAL A 264 -7.31 -16.28 8.48
CA VAL A 264 -6.87 -16.09 9.87
C VAL A 264 -7.86 -15.23 10.64
N LEU A 265 -8.25 -14.07 10.11
CA LEU A 265 -9.17 -13.18 10.81
C LEU A 265 -10.57 -13.79 10.95
N HIS A 266 -11.03 -14.50 9.93
CA HIS A 266 -12.30 -15.21 9.94
C HIS A 266 -12.38 -16.33 10.98
N ASP A 267 -11.32 -17.13 11.10
CA ASP A 267 -11.21 -18.19 12.10
C ASP A 267 -11.20 -17.64 13.53
N ASN A 268 -10.78 -16.38 13.69
CA ASN A 268 -10.83 -15.63 14.94
C ASN A 268 -12.12 -14.79 15.12
N GLY A 269 -13.17 -15.07 14.33
CA GLY A 269 -14.49 -14.47 14.49
C GLY A 269 -14.71 -13.15 13.74
N ILE A 270 -13.72 -12.61 13.03
CA ILE A 270 -13.86 -11.38 12.25
C ILE A 270 -14.49 -11.70 10.88
N ARG A 271 -15.75 -11.32 10.68
CA ARG A 271 -16.53 -11.71 9.49
C ARG A 271 -16.50 -10.71 8.33
N SER A 272 -15.98 -9.51 8.56
CA SER A 272 -15.94 -8.41 7.60
C SER A 272 -14.59 -7.69 7.73
N ILE A 273 -13.86 -7.58 6.62
CA ILE A 273 -12.49 -7.07 6.62
C ILE A 273 -12.34 -5.96 5.58
N ILE A 274 -11.98 -4.77 6.03
CA ILE A 274 -11.66 -3.63 5.17
C ILE A 274 -10.17 -3.69 4.83
N LEU A 275 -9.83 -4.11 3.61
CA LEU A 275 -8.43 -4.34 3.25
C LEU A 275 -7.62 -3.07 3.04
N ARG A 276 -8.27 -1.90 2.91
CA ARG A 276 -7.58 -0.61 2.89
C ARG A 276 -6.71 -0.38 4.13
N ASN A 277 -7.10 -0.94 5.27
CA ASN A 277 -6.36 -0.83 6.53
C ASN A 277 -5.01 -1.56 6.50
N PHE A 278 -4.71 -2.30 5.42
CA PHE A 278 -3.45 -2.98 5.17
C PHE A 278 -2.60 -2.29 4.09
N ASN A 279 -2.90 -1.02 3.76
CA ASN A 279 -2.08 -0.17 2.89
C ASN A 279 -1.30 0.90 3.70
N GLN A 280 -0.23 1.46 3.12
CA GLN A 280 0.69 2.35 3.86
C GLN A 280 0.24 3.80 3.87
N ASP A 281 -0.97 4.09 3.37
CA ASP A 281 -1.47 5.45 3.20
C ASP A 281 -1.49 6.21 4.53
N SER A 282 -1.92 5.57 5.64
CA SER A 282 -1.97 6.23 6.95
C SER A 282 -0.59 6.68 7.44
N LEU A 283 0.46 5.91 7.12
CA LEU A 283 1.84 6.29 7.44
C LEU A 283 2.40 7.35 6.49
N GLU A 284 2.07 7.29 5.19
CA GLU A 284 2.44 8.34 4.24
C GLU A 284 1.76 9.68 4.54
N ASN A 285 0.50 9.64 4.98
CA ASN A 285 -0.24 10.79 5.45
C ASN A 285 0.44 11.40 6.68
N PHE A 286 0.88 10.55 7.63
CA PHE A 286 1.64 11.00 8.78
C PHE A 286 2.97 11.68 8.38
N TYR A 287 3.74 11.10 7.45
CA TYR A 287 4.95 11.75 6.93
C TYR A 287 4.66 13.06 6.20
N SER A 288 3.52 13.16 5.53
CA SER A 288 3.09 14.40 4.88
C SER A 288 2.73 15.49 5.89
N ALA A 289 2.04 15.13 6.98
CA ALA A 289 1.76 16.04 8.09
C ALA A 289 3.05 16.53 8.78
N LEU A 290 4.03 15.63 8.99
CA LEU A 290 5.35 16.00 9.52
C LEU A 290 6.06 17.03 8.64
N ARG A 291 6.05 16.82 7.32
CA ARG A 291 6.65 17.77 6.36
C ARG A 291 5.90 19.09 6.30
N ALA A 292 4.57 19.07 6.43
CA ALA A 292 3.74 20.27 6.46
C ALA A 292 4.02 21.13 7.70
N HIS A 293 4.34 20.51 8.85
CA HIS A 293 4.69 21.23 10.07
C HIS A 293 5.97 22.09 9.92
N GLY A 294 6.90 21.65 9.06
CA GLY A 294 8.10 22.42 8.71
C GLY A 294 7.85 23.61 7.78
N TYR A 295 6.61 23.82 7.32
CA TYR A 295 6.19 24.83 6.33
C TYR A 295 7.09 24.83 5.07
N ARG A 296 8.11 25.69 5.05
CA ARG A 296 9.08 25.81 3.95
C ARG A 296 10.19 24.76 4.01
N ASN A 297 10.43 24.17 5.17
CA ASN A 297 11.40 23.07 5.33
C ASN A 297 10.68 21.71 5.25
N ASN A 298 10.57 21.19 4.04
CA ASN A 298 9.97 19.87 3.77
C ASN A 298 10.95 18.69 3.94
N ASN A 299 12.18 18.95 4.38
CA ASN A 299 13.20 17.94 4.64
C ASN A 299 13.77 18.11 6.06
N PRO A 300 13.05 17.69 7.10
CA PRO A 300 13.42 17.93 8.49
C PRO A 300 14.70 17.18 8.87
N THR A 301 15.50 17.78 9.76
CA THR A 301 16.57 17.05 10.46
C THR A 301 15.96 16.05 11.45
N CYS A 302 16.77 15.13 11.99
CA CYS A 302 16.29 14.18 13.00
C CYS A 302 15.67 14.88 14.21
N GLU A 303 16.26 15.99 14.67
CA GLU A 303 15.74 16.78 15.78
C GLU A 303 14.38 17.41 15.43
N MET A 304 14.26 18.01 14.25
CA MET A 304 13.01 18.59 13.76
C MET A 304 11.92 17.51 13.59
N PHE A 305 12.29 16.32 13.15
CA PHE A 305 11.40 15.18 13.06
C PHE A 305 10.87 14.80 14.45
N VAL A 306 11.74 14.63 15.46
CA VAL A 306 11.34 14.28 16.83
C VAL A 306 10.41 15.33 17.42
N SER A 307 10.72 16.61 17.24
CA SER A 307 9.88 17.72 17.70
C SER A 307 8.50 17.73 17.03
N SER A 308 8.47 17.59 15.70
CA SER A 308 7.23 17.56 14.92
C SER A 308 6.39 16.32 15.24
N TYR A 309 7.03 15.17 15.46
CA TYR A 309 6.39 13.92 15.87
C TYR A 309 5.67 14.07 17.21
N ARG A 310 6.36 14.59 18.24
CA ARG A 310 5.77 14.84 19.56
C ARG A 310 4.56 15.77 19.47
N THR A 311 4.69 16.84 18.68
CA THR A 311 3.63 17.82 18.49
C THR A 311 2.42 17.21 17.78
N LEU A 312 2.61 16.45 16.70
CA LEU A 312 1.52 15.78 15.99
C LEU A 312 0.85 14.70 16.86
N LEU A 313 1.63 13.95 17.64
CA LEU A 313 1.09 12.96 18.57
C LEU A 313 0.16 13.62 19.60
N LEU A 314 0.64 14.68 20.27
CA LEU A 314 -0.16 15.43 21.23
C LEU A 314 -1.38 16.06 20.58
N ASN A 315 -1.23 16.69 19.40
CA ASN A 315 -2.36 17.30 18.70
C ASN A 315 -3.41 16.26 18.29
N ASN A 316 -3.00 15.09 17.80
CA ASN A 316 -3.94 14.03 17.42
C ASN A 316 -4.66 13.43 18.63
N LEU A 317 -4.01 13.37 19.79
CA LEU A 317 -4.62 12.93 21.05
C LEU A 317 -5.51 14.00 21.69
N MET A 318 -5.24 15.29 21.44
CA MET A 318 -5.97 16.41 22.05
C MET A 318 -7.03 17.05 21.11
N SER A 319 -6.99 16.76 19.81
CA SER A 319 -7.92 17.37 18.84
C SER A 319 -9.21 16.56 18.70
N ALA A 320 -10.35 17.25 18.77
CA ALA A 320 -11.64 16.73 18.33
C ALA A 320 -11.82 16.86 16.79
N HIS A 321 -10.81 16.45 16.01
CA HIS A 321 -10.62 16.60 14.54
C HIS A 321 -9.74 17.78 14.08
N SER A 322 -9.00 17.59 12.98
CA SER A 322 -8.24 18.65 12.30
C SER A 322 -8.96 19.18 11.02
N PRO A 323 -8.90 20.50 10.75
CA PRO A 323 -9.41 21.09 9.50
C PRO A 323 -8.38 21.01 8.37
N GLY A 324 -8.79 20.49 7.20
CA GLY A 324 -8.12 20.73 5.92
C GLY A 324 -7.14 19.66 5.42
N ILE A 325 -7.61 18.45 5.09
CA ILE A 325 -6.77 17.37 4.51
C ILE A 325 -7.24 17.01 3.08
N ASN A 326 -6.27 16.77 2.19
CA ASN A 326 -6.41 16.43 0.76
C ASN A 326 -6.64 14.93 0.47
N CYS A 327 -6.90 14.13 1.51
CA CYS A 327 -7.16 12.69 1.46
C CYS A 327 -8.40 12.39 2.33
N GLU A 328 -9.19 11.37 1.96
CA GLU A 328 -10.43 11.00 2.63
C GLU A 328 -10.22 10.71 4.13
N LYS A 329 -11.19 11.10 4.97
CA LYS A 329 -11.19 10.82 6.41
C LYS A 329 -11.03 9.31 6.65
N ASP A 330 -10.02 8.93 7.43
CA ASP A 330 -9.90 7.58 7.98
C ASP A 330 -10.73 7.51 9.27
N PHE A 331 -11.45 6.41 9.49
CA PHE A 331 -12.34 6.18 10.65
C PHE A 331 -11.55 5.82 11.93
N GLY A 332 -10.33 6.36 12.09
CA GLY A 332 -9.43 6.13 13.23
C GLY A 332 -9.86 6.78 14.54
N GLU A 333 -11.15 7.13 14.69
CA GLU A 333 -11.73 7.74 15.90
C GLU A 333 -11.62 6.83 17.15
N GLY A 334 -11.40 5.52 16.98
CA GLY A 334 -11.31 4.56 18.08
C GLY A 334 -9.99 4.55 18.87
N THR A 335 -8.97 5.31 18.45
CA THR A 335 -7.65 5.29 19.12
C THR A 335 -7.67 5.97 20.49
N LEU A 336 -8.66 6.82 20.76
CA LEU A 336 -8.82 7.54 22.02
C LEU A 336 -9.48 6.72 23.14
N THR A 337 -10.25 5.69 22.80
CA THR A 337 -10.96 4.88 23.80
C THR A 337 -9.98 4.13 24.70
N SER A 338 -8.86 3.63 24.15
CA SER A 338 -7.83 2.92 24.93
C SER A 338 -7.02 3.83 25.85
N TYR A 339 -6.91 5.13 25.54
CA TYR A 339 -6.15 6.09 26.36
C TYR A 339 -7.01 6.73 27.44
N GLN A 340 -8.31 6.96 27.19
CA GLN A 340 -9.24 7.34 28.26
C GLN A 340 -9.23 6.31 29.38
N SER A 341 -9.32 5.01 29.04
CA SER A 341 -9.19 3.93 30.03
C SER A 341 -7.82 3.91 30.72
N LEU A 342 -6.74 4.27 30.03
CA LEU A 342 -5.40 4.30 30.62
C LEU A 342 -5.20 5.46 31.60
N PHE A 343 -5.79 6.63 31.31
CA PHE A 343 -5.78 7.78 32.21
C PHE A 343 -6.78 7.61 33.36
N GLU A 344 -7.94 7.00 33.14
CA GLU A 344 -8.88 6.60 34.20
C GLU A 344 -8.23 5.60 35.16
N MET A 345 -7.55 4.57 34.64
CA MET A 345 -6.80 3.63 35.49
C MET A 345 -5.70 4.31 36.32
N TYR A 346 -5.06 5.37 35.79
CA TYR A 346 -4.02 6.12 36.50
C TYR A 346 -4.59 7.08 37.55
N ALA A 347 -5.78 7.62 37.31
CA ALA A 347 -6.51 8.43 38.28
C ALA A 347 -7.03 7.57 39.45
N ASP A 348 -7.61 6.41 39.15
CA ASP A 348 -8.11 5.46 40.16
C ASP A 348 -7.00 4.89 41.04
N THR A 349 -5.75 4.79 40.53
CA THR A 349 -4.61 4.33 41.33
C THR A 349 -4.04 5.41 42.26
N GLN A 350 -4.26 6.69 41.97
CA GLN A 350 -3.85 7.79 42.85
C GLN A 350 -4.84 8.02 44.00
N GLU A 351 -6.14 7.78 43.78
CA GLU A 351 -7.14 7.85 44.86
C GLU A 351 -6.96 6.74 45.91
N ILE A 352 -6.43 5.57 45.52
CA ILE A 352 -6.18 4.45 46.45
C ILE A 352 -4.90 4.65 47.27
N GLU A 353 -3.92 5.41 46.78
CA GLU A 353 -2.68 5.71 47.52
C GLU A 353 -2.80 6.93 48.47
N GLU A 354 -3.88 7.72 48.36
CA GLU A 354 -4.15 8.86 49.26
C GLU A 354 -5.08 8.51 50.45
N GLU A 355 -5.64 7.31 50.51
CA GLU A 355 -6.54 6.85 51.59
C GLU A 355 -5.92 5.90 52.65
N ASP A 356 -4.62 5.56 52.55
CA ASP A 356 -3.90 4.71 53.53
C ASP A 356 -2.90 5.46 54.45
#